data_AF-A0A942VEI9-F1
#
_entry.id   AF-A0A942VEI9-F1
#
_cell.length_a   1.000
_cell.length_b   1.000
_cell.length_c   1.000
_cell.angle_alpha   90.00
_cell.angle_beta   90.00
_cell.angle_gamma   90.00
#
_symmetry.space_group_name_H-M   'P 1'
#
loop_
_entity.id
_entity.type
_entity.pdbx_description
1 polymer ?
#
loop_
_entity_poly.entity_id
_entity_poly.type
_entity_poly.pdbx_seq_one_letter_code
_entity_poly.pdbx_strand_id
1 'polypeptide(L)'
;MLSKLFKGELSLAATFWKFGVLGLIAIKLAIQLFEKLLSGYIPSGSIYNFFTHYFHPIYSSKMSIFWTLWYISALLVLAAYSWNIVLGVWRSANNYDKSVWLSFLAKAGIIGLLFVIWSSVLMTAARFLGF
;
A
#
# COMPACT_ATOMS: atom_id res chain seq x y z
N MET A 1 -0.90 14.36 14.24
CA MET A 1 -0.28 13.08 14.72
C MET A 1 0.72 12.50 13.72
N LEU A 2 0.41 12.41 12.42
CA LEU A 2 1.35 11.98 11.38
C LEU A 2 2.66 12.80 11.33
N SER A 3 2.60 14.13 11.52
CA SER A 3 3.80 14.97 11.57
C SER A 3 4.76 14.63 12.72
N LYS A 4 4.24 14.15 13.87
CA LYS A 4 5.05 13.70 15.00
C LYS A 4 5.69 12.33 14.75
N LEU A 5 5.06 11.51 13.90
CA LEU A 5 5.62 10.25 13.43
C LEU A 5 6.80 10.47 12.49
N PHE A 6 6.68 11.44 11.59
CA PHE A 6 7.77 11.85 10.70
C PHE A 6 8.97 12.44 11.46
N LYS A 7 8.71 13.08 12.60
CA LYS A 7 9.74 13.65 13.48
C LYS A 7 10.36 12.62 14.44
N GLY A 8 9.84 11.40 14.52
CA GLY A 8 10.38 10.35 15.40
C GLY A 8 10.09 10.57 16.90
N GLU A 9 9.15 11.45 17.25
CA GLU A 9 8.76 11.77 18.64
C GLU A 9 7.80 10.72 19.25
N LEU A 10 7.39 9.72 18.46
CA LEU A 10 6.48 8.66 18.88
C LEU A 10 7.25 7.43 19.36
N SER A 11 6.68 6.75 20.36
CA SER A 11 7.27 5.51 20.88
C SER A 11 7.39 4.46 19.78
N LEU A 12 8.49 3.70 19.81
CA LEU A 12 8.78 2.65 18.82
C LEU A 12 7.59 1.69 18.62
N ALA A 13 6.93 1.31 19.72
CA ALA A 13 5.75 0.46 19.69
C ALA A 13 4.55 1.11 19.01
N ALA A 14 4.28 2.40 19.26
CA ALA A 14 3.17 3.10 18.61
C ALA A 14 3.42 3.28 17.11
N THR A 15 4.65 3.65 16.72
CA THR A 15 5.05 3.80 15.31
C THR A 15 4.94 2.47 14.57
N PHE A 16 5.40 1.37 15.18
CA PHE A 16 5.34 0.04 14.58
C PHE A 16 3.91 -0.49 14.48
N TRP A 17 3.14 -0.51 15.57
CA TRP A 17 1.81 -1.15 15.58
C TRP A 17 0.72 -0.30 14.93
N LYS A 18 0.60 0.97 15.31
CA LYS A 18 -0.53 1.81 14.85
C LYS A 18 -0.35 2.30 13.43
N PHE A 19 0.89 2.60 13.05
CA PHE A 19 1.15 3.23 11.75
C PHE A 19 1.83 2.26 10.78
N GLY A 20 2.74 1.41 11.26
CA GLY A 20 3.27 0.31 10.46
C GLY A 20 2.19 -0.73 10.17
N VAL A 21 1.86 -1.56 11.15
CA VAL A 21 0.96 -2.72 10.98
C VAL A 21 -0.45 -2.27 10.58
N LEU A 22 -1.14 -1.49 11.42
CA LEU A 22 -2.53 -1.10 11.16
C LEU A 22 -2.67 -0.19 9.94
N GLY A 23 -1.75 0.76 9.76
CA GLY A 23 -1.77 1.69 8.62
C GLY A 23 -1.58 0.96 7.29
N LEU A 24 -0.60 0.06 7.19
CA LEU A 24 -0.37 -0.70 5.97
C LEU A 24 -1.51 -1.69 5.67
N ILE A 25 -2.10 -2.32 6.69
CA ILE A 25 -3.28 -3.18 6.52
C ILE A 25 -4.48 -2.36 6.01
N ALA A 26 -4.73 -1.18 6.57
CA ALA A 26 -5.84 -0.32 6.13
C ALA A 26 -5.70 0.08 4.66
N ILE A 27 -4.48 0.47 4.22
CA ILE A 27 -4.21 0.81 2.82
C ILE A 27 -4.39 -0.42 1.92
N LYS A 28 -3.90 -1.59 2.34
CA LYS A 28 -4.10 -2.85 1.61
C LYS A 28 -5.59 -3.14 1.39
N LEU A 29 -6.41 -3.01 2.43
CA LEU A 29 -7.86 -3.22 2.34
C LEU A 29 -8.52 -2.20 1.40
N ALA A 30 -8.09 -0.94 1.42
CA ALA A 30 -8.58 0.07 0.49
C ALA A 30 -8.24 -0.29 -0.97
N ILE A 31 -7.01 -0.75 -1.25
CA ILE A 31 -6.61 -1.22 -2.59
C ILE A 31 -7.49 -2.39 -3.05
N GLN A 32 -7.69 -3.39 -2.18
CA GLN A 32 -8.53 -4.54 -2.49
C GLN A 32 -10.00 -4.16 -2.71
N LEU A 33 -10.51 -3.16 -1.99
CA LEU A 33 -11.85 -2.64 -2.19
C LEU A 33 -11.98 -1.99 -3.58
N PHE A 34 -11.04 -1.11 -3.94
CA PHE A 34 -11.04 -0.46 -5.25
C PHE A 34 -10.86 -1.45 -6.39
N GLU A 35 -10.02 -2.47 -6.20
CA GLU A 35 -9.84 -3.55 -7.17
C GLU A 35 -11.13 -4.34 -7.38
N LYS A 36 -11.80 -4.77 -6.30
CA LYS A 36 -13.10 -5.47 -6.40
C LYS A 36 -14.15 -4.63 -7.09
N LEU A 37 -14.25 -3.34 -6.74
CA LEU A 37 -15.18 -2.42 -7.39
C LEU A 37 -14.87 -2.30 -8.87
N LEU A 38 -13.60 -2.10 -9.24
CA LEU A 38 -13.15 -2.00 -10.63
C LEU A 38 -13.42 -3.30 -11.41
N SER A 39 -13.22 -4.46 -10.80
CA SER A 39 -13.49 -5.77 -11.41
C SER A 39 -14.98 -5.96 -11.76
N GLY A 40 -15.89 -5.37 -10.98
CA GLY A 40 -17.33 -5.36 -11.29
C GLY A 40 -17.71 -4.53 -12.52
N TYR A 41 -16.86 -3.58 -12.94
CA TYR A 41 -17.08 -2.72 -14.10
C TYR A 41 -16.27 -3.12 -15.33
N ILE A 42 -15.33 -4.05 -15.20
CA ILE A 42 -14.49 -4.55 -16.31
C ILE A 42 -14.95 -5.96 -16.70
N PRO A 43 -15.62 -6.14 -17.85
CA PRO A 43 -16.16 -7.44 -18.27
C PRO A 43 -15.07 -8.48 -18.63
N SER A 44 -13.83 -8.05 -18.89
CA SER A 44 -12.73 -8.92 -19.32
C SER A 44 -11.83 -9.44 -18.19
N GLY A 45 -12.12 -9.10 -16.92
CA GLY A 45 -11.34 -9.56 -15.75
C GLY A 45 -9.89 -9.05 -15.65
N SER A 46 -9.37 -8.37 -16.69
CA SER A 46 -8.03 -7.80 -16.74
C SER A 46 -8.04 -6.35 -17.20
N ILE A 47 -7.41 -5.46 -16.43
CA ILE A 47 -7.21 -4.05 -16.77
C ILE A 47 -6.44 -3.92 -18.09
N TYR A 48 -5.37 -4.70 -18.29
CA TYR A 48 -4.55 -4.61 -19.50
C TYR A 48 -5.37 -4.92 -20.74
N ASN A 49 -6.18 -5.98 -20.69
CA ASN A 49 -7.02 -6.37 -21.81
C ASN A 49 -8.12 -5.31 -22.04
N PHE A 50 -8.67 -4.73 -20.96
CA PHE A 50 -9.61 -3.62 -21.06
C PHE A 50 -9.00 -2.38 -21.73
N PHE A 51 -7.79 -1.96 -21.34
CA PHE A 51 -7.15 -0.76 -21.90
C PHE A 51 -6.53 -0.96 -23.28
N THR A 52 -6.17 -2.18 -23.66
CA THR A 52 -5.56 -2.46 -24.98
C THR A 52 -6.57 -2.83 -26.05
N HIS A 53 -7.61 -3.60 -25.71
CA HIS A 53 -8.56 -4.12 -26.69
C HIS A 53 -9.96 -3.48 -26.62
N TYR A 54 -10.38 -2.99 -25.45
CA TYR A 54 -11.77 -2.53 -25.23
C TYR A 54 -11.90 -1.04 -24.89
N PHE A 55 -10.77 -0.33 -24.75
CA PHE A 55 -10.78 1.08 -24.39
C PHE A 55 -11.08 1.93 -25.61
N HIS A 56 -12.26 2.53 -25.59
CA HIS A 56 -12.66 3.56 -26.55
C HIS A 56 -12.93 4.84 -25.79
N PRO A 57 -12.23 5.96 -26.08
CA PRO A 57 -12.37 7.22 -25.34
C PRO A 57 -13.81 7.77 -25.29
N ILE A 58 -14.66 7.37 -26.24
CA ILE A 58 -16.04 7.82 -26.40
C ILE A 58 -17.06 6.82 -25.83
N TYR A 59 -16.74 5.52 -25.84
CA TYR A 59 -17.69 4.44 -25.52
C TYR A 59 -17.38 3.70 -24.21
N SER A 60 -16.18 3.85 -23.64
CA SER A 60 -15.85 3.25 -22.34
C SER A 60 -16.64 3.92 -21.21
N SER A 61 -17.08 3.10 -20.24
CA SER A 61 -17.82 3.61 -19.09
C SER A 61 -16.96 4.58 -18.30
N LYS A 62 -17.45 5.81 -18.08
CA LYS A 62 -16.74 6.83 -17.29
C LYS A 62 -16.38 6.31 -15.88
N MET A 63 -17.18 5.37 -15.38
CA MET A 63 -16.98 4.73 -14.09
C MET A 63 -15.76 3.80 -14.04
N SER A 64 -15.45 3.05 -15.11
CA SER A 64 -14.26 2.18 -15.12
C SER A 64 -12.97 3.00 -15.12
N ILE A 65 -12.95 4.14 -15.84
CA ILE A 65 -11.83 5.09 -15.84
C ILE A 65 -11.64 5.69 -14.45
N PHE A 66 -12.73 6.12 -13.80
CA PHE A 66 -12.69 6.67 -12.45
C PHE A 66 -12.12 5.67 -11.44
N TRP A 67 -12.62 4.43 -11.43
CA TRP A 67 -12.12 3.39 -10.52
C TRP A 67 -10.67 2.99 -10.82
N THR A 68 -10.24 3.01 -12.09
CA THR A 68 -8.83 2.77 -12.47
C THR A 68 -7.92 3.85 -11.90
N LEU A 69 -8.31 5.12 -12.00
CA LEU A 69 -7.55 6.23 -11.41
C LEU A 69 -7.44 6.10 -9.89
N TRP A 70 -8.52 5.71 -9.20
CA TRP A 70 -8.50 5.45 -7.76
C TRP A 70 -7.60 4.28 -7.38
N TYR A 71 -7.62 3.20 -8.16
CA TYR A 71 -6.75 2.04 -7.94
C TYR A 71 -5.26 2.43 -8.09
N ILE A 72 -4.89 3.13 -9.17
CA ILE A 72 -3.52 3.62 -9.39
C ILE A 72 -3.10 4.60 -8.29
N SER A 73 -3.98 5.53 -7.91
CA SER A 73 -3.72 6.47 -6.82
C SER A 73 -3.47 5.74 -5.49
N ALA A 74 -4.26 4.71 -5.18
CA ALA A 74 -4.07 3.91 -3.98
C ALA A 74 -2.74 3.13 -3.97
N LEU A 75 -2.29 2.63 -5.14
CA LEU A 75 -0.97 2.01 -5.29
C LEU A 75 0.16 3.02 -5.05
N LEU A 76 0.05 4.24 -5.58
CA LEU A 76 1.01 5.31 -5.33
C LEU A 76 1.05 5.71 -3.86
N VAL A 77 -0.11 5.80 -3.21
CA VAL A 77 -0.21 6.04 -1.76
C VAL A 77 0.47 4.93 -0.97
N LEU A 78 0.30 3.65 -1.35
CA LEU A 78 1.00 2.53 -0.71
C LEU A 78 2.52 2.66 -0.85
N ALA A 79 3.02 3.03 -2.04
CA ALA A 79 4.45 3.25 -2.28
C ALA A 79 5.01 4.40 -1.42
N ALA A 80 4.35 5.55 -1.45
CA ALA A 80 4.76 6.69 -0.64
C ALA A 80 4.68 6.38 0.85
N TYR A 81 3.62 5.71 1.31
CA TYR A 81 3.43 5.35 2.71
C TYR A 81 4.46 4.33 3.19
N SER A 82 4.78 3.34 2.36
CA SER A 82 5.82 2.34 2.65
C SER A 82 7.16 3.00 2.95
N TRP A 83 7.58 3.92 2.08
CA TRP A 83 8.83 4.68 2.26
C TRP A 83 8.82 5.48 3.56
N ASN A 84 7.72 6.17 3.82
CA ASN A 84 7.52 7.00 4.99
C ASN A 84 7.53 6.20 6.31
N ILE A 85 6.96 5.00 6.31
CA ILE A 85 6.96 4.10 7.47
C ILE A 85 8.35 3.51 7.72
N VAL A 86 9.08 3.13 6.67
CA VAL A 86 10.48 2.68 6.84
C VAL A 86 11.30 3.78 7.50
N LEU A 87 11.24 5.01 6.98
CA LEU A 87 11.97 6.14 7.55
C LEU A 87 11.53 6.45 9.00
N GLY A 88 10.22 6.41 9.27
CA GLY A 88 9.67 6.64 10.61
C GLY A 88 10.15 5.60 11.62
N VAL A 89 10.07 4.31 11.26
CA VAL A 89 10.57 3.21 12.09
C VAL A 89 12.08 3.31 12.26
N TRP A 90 12.85 3.64 11.21
CA TRP A 90 14.31 3.75 11.31
C TRP A 90 14.74 4.88 12.25
N ARG A 91 14.10 6.05 12.16
CA ARG A 91 14.35 7.18 13.06
C ARG A 91 13.97 6.84 14.50
N SER A 92 12.76 6.31 14.72
CA SER A 92 12.31 5.90 16.06
C SER A 92 13.18 4.80 16.67
N ALA A 93 13.71 3.89 15.85
CA ALA A 93 14.57 2.79 16.29
C ALA A 93 16.00 3.26 16.61
N ASN A 94 16.51 4.30 15.94
CA ASN A 94 17.80 4.89 16.26
C ASN A 94 17.76 5.75 17.54
N ASN A 95 16.61 6.33 17.87
CA ASN A 95 16.41 7.07 19.12
C ASN A 95 16.01 6.15 20.31
N TYR A 96 16.05 4.83 20.13
CA TYR A 96 15.62 3.86 21.14
C TYR A 96 16.82 3.34 21.96
N ASP A 97 17.12 4.01 23.06
CA ASP A 97 18.30 3.69 23.90
C ASP A 97 18.13 2.47 24.82
N LYS A 98 16.93 1.89 24.91
CA LYS A 98 16.67 0.80 25.88
C LYS A 98 17.23 -0.56 25.45
N SER A 99 17.15 -0.89 24.15
CA SER A 99 17.61 -2.19 23.66
C SER A 99 17.86 -2.19 22.16
N VAL A 100 19.10 -2.51 21.78
CA VAL A 100 19.52 -2.67 20.39
C VAL A 100 18.75 -3.81 19.71
N TRP A 101 18.42 -4.87 20.46
CA TRP A 101 17.72 -6.04 19.94
C TRP A 101 16.28 -5.71 19.52
N LEU A 102 15.56 -4.94 20.34
CA LEU A 102 14.21 -4.47 20.02
C LEU A 102 14.19 -3.48 18.84
N SER A 103 15.21 -2.63 18.75
CA SER A 103 15.40 -1.72 17.60
C SER A 103 15.62 -2.51 16.30
N PHE A 104 16.47 -3.54 16.33
CA PHE A 104 16.69 -4.42 15.19
C PHE A 104 15.43 -5.21 14.80
N LEU A 105 14.72 -5.77 15.79
CA LEU A 105 13.49 -6.51 15.54
C LEU A 105 12.39 -5.63 14.93
N ALA A 106 12.25 -4.38 15.35
CA ALA A 106 11.29 -3.45 14.74
C ALA A 106 11.62 -3.13 13.27
N LYS A 107 12.91 -2.95 12.95
CA LYS A 107 13.39 -2.73 11.57
C LYS A 107 13.17 -3.98 10.70
N ALA A 108 13.56 -5.14 11.19
CA ALA A 108 13.35 -6.40 10.48
C ALA A 108 11.85 -6.70 10.29
N GLY A 109 11.06 -6.48 11.33
CA GLY A 109 9.61 -6.66 11.31
C GLY A 109 8.91 -5.78 10.27
N ILE A 110 9.29 -4.51 10.15
CA ILE A 110 8.63 -3.61 9.19
C ILE A 110 9.01 -3.95 7.75
N ILE A 111 10.27 -4.35 7.51
CA ILE A 111 10.70 -4.83 6.19
C ILE A 111 9.96 -6.12 5.82
N GLY A 112 9.86 -7.08 6.74
CA GLY A 112 9.12 -8.32 6.52
C GLY A 112 7.64 -8.06 6.23
N LEU A 113 7.02 -7.14 6.97
CA LEU A 113 5.61 -6.79 6.78
C LEU A 113 5.38 -6.09 5.44
N LEU A 114 6.28 -5.19 5.04
CA LEU A 114 6.25 -4.58 3.70
C LEU A 114 6.41 -5.62 2.61
N PHE A 115 7.34 -6.58 2.75
CA PHE A 115 7.51 -7.66 1.79
C PHE A 115 6.22 -8.49 1.64
N VAL A 116 5.56 -8.85 2.74
CA VAL A 116 4.28 -9.59 2.71
C VAL A 116 3.17 -8.78 2.05
N ILE A 117 3.07 -7.49 2.33
CA ILE A 117 2.03 -6.64 1.74
C ILE A 117 2.28 -6.41 0.26
N TRP A 118 3.51 -6.06 -0.13
CA TRP A 118 3.88 -5.85 -1.52
C TRP A 118 3.75 -7.12 -2.34
N SER A 119 4.17 -8.28 -1.84
CA SER A 119 3.97 -9.56 -2.53
C SER A 119 2.49 -9.90 -2.69
N SER A 120 1.67 -9.67 -1.66
CA SER A 120 0.22 -9.86 -1.76
C SER A 120 -0.43 -8.91 -2.77
N VAL A 121 -0.04 -7.63 -2.77
CA VAL A 121 -0.59 -6.64 -3.71
C VAL A 121 -0.12 -6.93 -5.13
N LEU A 122 1.16 -7.23 -5.34
CA LEU A 122 1.73 -7.59 -6.64
C LEU A 122 1.11 -8.86 -7.20
N MET A 123 0.88 -9.88 -6.38
CA MET A 123 0.24 -11.12 -6.85
C MET A 123 -1.22 -10.88 -7.27
N THR A 124 -1.93 -10.00 -6.57
CA THR A 124 -3.32 -9.66 -6.93
C THR A 124 -3.35 -8.77 -8.17
N ALA A 125 -2.48 -7.75 -8.20
CA ALA A 125 -2.30 -6.86 -9.33
C ALA A 125 -1.84 -7.61 -10.58
N ALA A 126 -0.94 -8.60 -10.50
CA ALA A 126 -0.49 -9.38 -11.65
C ALA A 126 -1.65 -10.16 -12.28
N ARG A 127 -2.47 -10.83 -11.46
CA ARG A 127 -3.70 -11.49 -11.93
C ARG A 127 -4.67 -10.50 -12.56
N PHE A 128 -4.81 -9.32 -11.95
CA PHE A 128 -5.74 -8.29 -12.43
C PHE A 128 -5.21 -7.48 -13.62
N LEU A 129 -3.90 -7.48 -13.84
CA LEU A 129 -3.22 -6.87 -14.98
C LEU A 129 -3.02 -7.88 -16.12
N GLY A 130 -3.28 -9.18 -15.91
CA GLY A 130 -3.21 -10.20 -16.96
C GLY A 130 -1.78 -10.66 -17.32
N PHE A 131 -0.85 -10.61 -16.36
CA PHE A 131 0.50 -11.18 -16.47
C PHE A 131 0.57 -12.56 -15.81
#